data_AF-A0A6J6HHL5-F1
#
_entry.id   AF-A0A6J6HHL5-F1
#
_cell.length_a   1.000
_cell.length_b   1.000
_cell.length_c   1.000
_cell.angle_alpha   90.00
_cell.angle_beta   90.00
_cell.angle_gamma   90.00
#
_symmetry.space_group_name_H-M   'P 1'
#
loop_
_entity.id
_entity.type
_entity.pdbx_description
1 polymer ?
#
loop_
_entity_poly.entity_id
_entity_poly.type
_entity_poly.pdbx_seq_one_letter_code
_entity_poly.pdbx_strand_id
1 'polypeptide(L)' 'MSDLPDQLDQLRDGRRIVVICRSGNRSGKVTAWLINHGIDAVNMTGGMQVWEKAGLPVVTSADSVGSVI' A
#
# COMPACT_ATOMS: atom_id res chain seq x y z
N MET A 1 8.60 8.37 -6.00
CA MET A 1 8.26 7.74 -7.30
C MET A 1 9.52 7.35 -8.08
N SER A 2 10.72 7.69 -7.59
CA SER A 2 11.99 7.48 -8.27
C SER A 2 12.46 6.02 -8.31
N ASP A 3 12.06 5.18 -7.34
CA ASP A 3 12.67 3.84 -7.14
C ASP A 3 11.77 2.68 -7.58
N LEU A 4 10.50 2.95 -7.91
CA LEU A 4 9.52 1.91 -8.28
C LEU A 4 9.84 1.19 -9.60
N PRO A 5 10.36 1.87 -10.64
CA PRO A 5 10.78 1.20 -11.88
C PRO A 5 11.87 0.16 -11.65
N ASP A 6 12.85 0.45 -10.79
CA ASP A 6 14.02 -0.42 -10.55
C ASP A 6 13.67 -1.69 -9.77
N GLN A 7 12.51 -1.72 -9.11
CA GLN A 7 12.03 -2.86 -8.32
C GLN A 7 10.85 -3.59 -8.94
N LEU A 8 10.43 -3.23 -10.16
CA LEU A 8 9.22 -3.74 -10.79
C LEU A 8 9.20 -5.27 -10.90
N ASP A 9 10.34 -5.89 -11.20
CA ASP A 9 10.45 -7.33 -11.36
C ASP A 9 10.23 -8.10 -10.04
N GLN A 10 10.59 -7.49 -8.90
CA GLN A 10 10.37 -8.10 -7.58
C GLN A 10 8.87 -8.21 -7.25
N LEU A 11 8.05 -7.40 -7.91
CA LEU A 11 6.60 -7.36 -7.72
C LEU A 11 5.87 -8.37 -8.61
N ARG A 12 6.57 -9.07 -9.52
CA ARG A 12 6.00 -10.05 -10.46
C ARG A 12 6.09 -11.47 -9.93
N ASP A 13 5.53 -11.71 -8.76
CA ASP A 13 5.51 -13.04 -8.14
C ASP A 13 4.18 -13.79 -8.32
N GLY A 14 3.26 -13.22 -9.09
CA GLY A 14 1.93 -13.79 -9.37
C GLY A 14 0.89 -13.55 -8.26
N ARG A 15 1.24 -12.82 -7.19
CA ARG A 15 0.30 -12.44 -6.12
C ARG A 15 -0.29 -11.06 -6.37
N ARG A 16 -1.51 -10.86 -5.89
CA ARG A 16 -2.15 -9.54 -5.87
C ARG A 16 -1.47 -8.64 -4.84
N ILE A 17 -1.09 -7.44 -5.26
CA ILE A 17 -0.48 -6.44 -4.40
C ILE A 17 -1.55 -5.50 -3.86
N VAL A 18 -1.65 -5.41 -2.53
CA VAL A 18 -2.47 -4.39 -1.86
C VAL A 18 -1.60 -3.17 -1.57
N VAL A 19 -1.87 -2.05 -2.24
CA VAL A 19 -1.13 -0.81 -2.05
C VAL A 19 -1.86 0.06 -1.02
N ILE A 20 -1.13 0.54 -0.02
CA ILE A 20 -1.69 1.34 1.07
C ILE A 20 -0.84 2.58 1.33
N CYS A 21 -1.51 3.69 1.69
CA CYS A 21 -0.88 4.85 2.29
C CYS A 21 -1.77 5.36 3.44
N ARG A 22 -1.50 6.55 3.99
CA ARG A 22 -2.33 7.15 5.06
C ARG A 22 -3.85 7.15 4.75
N SER A 23 -4.26 7.76 3.63
CA SER A 23 -5.68 7.97 3.29
C SER A 23 -6.16 7.31 1.99
N GLY A 24 -5.29 6.64 1.25
CA GLY A 24 -5.59 6.04 -0.06
C GLY A 24 -5.23 6.89 -1.29
N ASN A 25 -4.95 8.20 -1.15
CA ASN A 25 -4.70 9.08 -2.31
C ASN A 25 -3.37 8.81 -3.02
N ARG A 26 -2.28 8.64 -2.25
CA ARG A 26 -0.94 8.38 -2.82
C ARG A 26 -0.86 6.95 -3.37
N SER A 27 -1.38 5.99 -2.61
CA SER A 27 -1.43 4.58 -3.02
C SER A 27 -2.31 4.38 -4.26
N GLY A 28 -3.39 5.14 -4.43
CA GLY A 28 -4.20 5.10 -5.65
C GLY A 28 -3.40 5.42 -6.92
N LYS A 29 -2.54 6.44 -6.87
CA LYS A 29 -1.64 6.79 -8.00
C LYS A 29 -0.65 5.66 -8.32
N VAL A 30 -0.06 5.07 -7.29
CA VAL A 30 0.88 3.94 -7.45
C VAL A 30 0.16 2.70 -7.96
N THR A 31 -1.04 2.41 -7.46
CA THR A 31 -1.87 1.29 -7.92
C THR A 31 -2.17 1.41 -9.41
N ALA A 32 -2.64 2.58 -9.86
CA ALA A 32 -2.90 2.83 -11.27
C ALA A 32 -1.62 2.64 -12.13
N TRP A 33 -0.48 3.12 -11.63
CA TRP A 33 0.81 2.92 -12.30
C TRP A 33 1.19 1.43 -12.40
N LEU A 34 1.04 0.65 -11.33
CA LEU A 34 1.32 -0.80 -11.32
C LEU A 34 0.40 -1.56 -12.29
N ILE A 35 -0.89 -1.26 -12.30
CA ILE A 35 -1.87 -1.84 -13.23
C ILE A 35 -1.45 -1.55 -14.68
N ASN A 36 -1.04 -0.32 -14.98
CA ASN A 36 -0.55 0.04 -16.33
C ASN A 36 0.71 -0.73 -16.74
N HIS A 37 1.45 -1.29 -15.79
CA HIS A 37 2.62 -2.15 -16.04
C HIS A 37 2.27 -3.65 -15.98
N GLY A 38 0.99 -4.01 -15.99
CA GLY A 38 0.53 -5.39 -16.02
C GLY A 38 0.75 -6.14 -14.70
N ILE A 39 0.73 -5.43 -13.57
CA ILE A 39 0.80 -6.02 -12.22
C ILE A 39 -0.61 -6.01 -11.62
N ASP A 40 -1.05 -7.15 -11.07
CA ASP A 40 -2.31 -7.24 -10.32
C ASP A 40 -2.16 -6.47 -9.00
N ALA A 41 -2.69 -5.24 -8.96
CA ALA A 41 -2.63 -4.36 -7.81
C ALA A 41 -4.00 -3.77 -7.48
N VAL A 42 -4.28 -3.62 -6.18
CA VAL A 42 -5.49 -2.98 -5.66
C VAL A 42 -5.14 -1.92 -4.64
N ASN A 43 -5.87 -0.81 -4.65
CA ASN A 43 -5.72 0.26 -3.67
C ASN A 43 -6.63 -0.02 -2.47
N MET A 44 -6.09 0.03 -1.25
CA MET A 44 -6.93 0.03 -0.06
C MET A 44 -7.61 1.39 0.13
N THR A 45 -8.89 1.47 -0.23
CA THR A 45 -9.71 2.69 -0.06
C THR A 45 -9.73 3.14 1.39
N GLY A 46 -9.50 4.44 1.62
CA GLY A 46 -9.40 5.02 2.96
C GLY A 46 -8.06 4.81 3.66
N GLY A 47 -7.19 3.95 3.12
CA GLY A 47 -5.83 3.73 3.60
C GLY A 47 -5.75 3.27 5.05
N MET A 48 -4.62 3.56 5.69
CA MET A 48 -4.36 3.20 7.09
C MET A 48 -5.36 3.85 8.07
N GLN A 49 -5.95 5.00 7.73
CA GLN A 49 -6.97 5.63 8.58
C GLN A 49 -8.23 4.77 8.75
N VAL A 50 -8.67 4.09 7.68
CA VAL A 50 -9.83 3.18 7.78
C VAL A 50 -9.43 1.87 8.45
N TRP A 51 -8.22 1.38 8.20
CA TRP A 51 -7.66 0.21 8.89
C TRP A 51 -7.66 0.39 10.41
N GLU A 52 -7.11 1.50 10.91
CA GLU A 52 -7.09 1.83 12.34
C GLU A 52 -8.51 2.01 12.90
N LYS A 53 -9.40 2.72 12.19
CA LYS A 53 -10.80 2.89 12.60
C LYS A 53 -11.58 1.58 12.68
N ALA A 54 -11.19 0.57 11.92
CA ALA A 54 -11.77 -0.77 11.99
C ALA A 54 -11.25 -1.58 13.21
N GLY A 55 -10.37 -1.00 14.04
CA GLY A 55 -9.78 -1.67 15.19
C GLY A 55 -8.71 -2.71 14.82
N LEU A 56 -8.18 -2.65 13.60
CA LEU A 56 -7.14 -3.57 13.16
C LEU A 56 -5.76 -3.13 13.69
N PRO A 57 -4.83 -4.08 13.93
CA PRO A 57 -3.54 -3.76 14.53
C PRO A 57 -2.72 -2.79 13.68
N VAL A 58 -2.17 -1.78 14.33
CA VAL A 58 -1.11 -0.92 13.78
C VAL A 58 0.08 -1.07 14.73
N VAL A 59 1.24 -1.41 14.17
CA VAL A 59 2.46 -1.68 14.94
C VAL A 59 3.55 -0.72 14.48
N THR A 60 4.26 -0.12 15.42
CA THR A 60 5.42 0.74 15.13
C THR A 60 6.66 -0.10 14.88
N SER A 61 7.76 0.51 14.42
CA SER A 61 9.05 -0.18 14.30
C SER A 61 9.64 -0.63 15.65
N ALA A 62 9.08 -0.20 16.78
CA ALA A 62 9.46 -0.64 18.12
C ALA A 62 8.53 -1.73 18.68
N ASP A 63 7.76 -2.41 17.79
CA ASP A 63 6.79 -3.45 18.14
C ASP A 63 5.70 -3.02 19.13
N SER A 64 5.46 -1.71 19.25
CA SER A 64 4.40 -1.13 20.09
C SER A 64 3.16 -0.80 19.27
N VAL A 65 2.01 -0.65 19.94
CA VAL A 65 0.77 -0.19 19.32
C VAL A 65 0.99 1.20 18.72
N GLY A 66 0.80 1.31 17.40
CA GLY A 66 0.92 2.55 16.65
C GLY A 66 -0.42 3.25 16.46
N SER A 67 -0.36 4.50 16.01
CA SER A 67 -1.53 5.27 15.59
C SER A 67 -1.27 6.01 14.27
N VAL A 68 -2.32 6.18 13.47
CA VAL A 68 -2.23 6.81 12.15
C VAL A 68 -2.52 8.30 12.25
N ILE A 69 -1.45 9.09 12.36
CA ILE A 69 -1.51 10.57 12.39
C ILE A 69 -1.69 11.18 11.01
#